data_AF-F9RZ97-F1
#
_entry.id   AF-F9RZ97-F1
#
_cell.length_a   1.000
_cell.length_b   1.000
_cell.length_c   1.000
_cell.angle_alpha   90.00
_cell.angle_beta   90.00
_cell.angle_gamma   90.00
#
_symmetry.space_group_name_H-M   'P 1'
#
loop_
_entity.id
_entity.type
_entity.pdbx_description
1 polymer ?
#
loop_
_entity_poly.entity_id
_entity_poly.type
_entity_poly.pdbx_seq_one_letter_code
_entity_poly.pdbx_strand_id
1 'polypeptide(L)'
;MPQLIEVGFDMKLTMPSSNKTETALFLASHPQEFILPGFVIPAGYRLVTKLHTPTADGVMQTVCFIYTGGDVPEMVYKVKLIIRNEPNAYLPIKNCTQLLVWRQVAGPHSFVLSGFARQVFQYLLQSNNIMISDEQQTPDGKRFWLDRMGEAFSIADVSVYYIDLDELDKELSPIVVRIQSFEDLMEKYVPNGWGADEAHKNRVFLISTKKLI
;
A
#
# COMPACT_ATOMS: atom_id res chain seq x y z
N MET A 1 -9.81 2.88 -12.25
CA MET A 1 -9.05 3.88 -11.43
C MET A 1 -7.85 4.42 -12.22
N PRO A 2 -7.19 5.54 -11.83
CA PRO A 2 -5.94 5.96 -12.47
C PRO A 2 -4.89 4.85 -12.38
N GLN A 3 -4.03 4.63 -13.37
CA GLN A 3 -3.06 3.53 -13.31
C GLN A 3 -1.74 3.99 -12.68
N LEU A 4 -1.38 3.39 -11.54
CA LEU A 4 -0.09 3.59 -10.89
C LEU A 4 0.97 2.57 -11.30
N ILE A 5 0.55 1.48 -11.98
CA ILE A 5 1.44 0.38 -12.29
C ILE A 5 2.23 0.69 -13.55
N GLU A 6 3.46 1.16 -13.33
CA GLU A 6 4.51 1.07 -14.32
C GLU A 6 4.78 -0.42 -14.60
N VAL A 7 4.57 -0.83 -15.86
CA VAL A 7 4.88 -2.19 -16.32
C VAL A 7 6.35 -2.52 -16.01
N GLY A 8 6.59 -3.58 -15.23
CA GLY A 8 7.93 -4.06 -14.88
C GLY A 8 8.66 -3.29 -13.76
N PHE A 9 7.94 -2.45 -13.00
CA PHE A 9 8.48 -1.76 -11.83
C PHE A 9 9.16 -2.71 -10.83
N ASP A 10 8.52 -3.84 -10.58
CA ASP A 10 8.96 -4.91 -9.70
C ASP A 10 10.20 -5.63 -10.25
N MET A 11 10.25 -5.89 -11.57
CA MET A 11 11.38 -6.56 -12.20
C MET A 11 12.69 -5.75 -12.10
N LYS A 12 12.62 -4.42 -12.25
CA LYS A 12 13.81 -3.55 -12.16
C LYS A 12 14.44 -3.53 -10.76
N LEU A 13 13.64 -3.59 -9.71
CA LEU A 13 14.14 -3.60 -8.33
C LEU A 13 14.50 -5.00 -7.86
N THR A 14 13.93 -6.04 -8.45
CA THR A 14 14.21 -7.44 -8.08
C THR A 14 15.60 -7.91 -8.55
N MET A 15 16.06 -7.43 -9.71
CA MET A 15 17.39 -7.78 -10.22
C MET A 15 18.50 -6.97 -9.53
N PRO A 16 19.51 -7.59 -8.88
CA PRO A 16 20.50 -6.86 -8.07
C PRO A 16 21.27 -5.75 -8.82
N SER A 17 21.67 -5.98 -10.07
CA SER A 17 22.38 -4.98 -10.88
C SER A 17 21.51 -3.77 -11.23
N SER A 18 20.25 -4.03 -11.58
CA SER A 18 19.27 -2.98 -11.86
C SER A 18 18.87 -2.24 -10.58
N ASN A 19 18.69 -2.95 -9.46
CA ASN A 19 18.38 -2.35 -8.16
C ASN A 19 19.43 -1.31 -7.75
N LYS A 20 20.71 -1.64 -7.85
CA LYS A 20 21.82 -0.72 -7.53
C LYS A 20 21.78 0.53 -8.41
N THR A 21 21.53 0.36 -9.71
CA THR A 21 21.37 1.48 -10.66
C THR A 21 20.20 2.39 -10.25
N GLU A 22 19.02 1.80 -10.02
CA GLU A 22 17.81 2.53 -9.62
C GLU A 22 17.98 3.22 -8.25
N THR A 23 18.70 2.59 -7.33
CA THR A 23 19.02 3.14 -6.00
C THR A 23 19.94 4.35 -6.13
N ALA A 24 20.98 4.27 -6.97
CA ALA A 24 21.87 5.39 -7.23
C ALA A 24 21.12 6.57 -7.86
N LEU A 25 20.25 6.33 -8.85
CA LEU A 25 19.40 7.35 -9.46
C LEU A 25 18.44 7.98 -8.43
N PHE A 26 17.85 7.16 -7.54
CA PHE A 26 17.00 7.64 -6.47
C PHE A 26 17.76 8.54 -5.50
N LEU A 27 18.95 8.13 -5.05
CA LEU A 27 19.79 8.91 -4.13
C LEU A 27 20.30 10.22 -4.76
N ALA A 28 20.60 10.22 -6.07
CA ALA A 28 20.98 11.42 -6.81
C ALA A 28 19.86 12.48 -6.86
N SER A 29 18.60 12.09 -6.62
CA SER A 29 17.49 13.04 -6.45
C SER A 29 17.44 13.71 -5.07
N HIS A 30 18.45 13.47 -4.21
CA HIS A 30 18.58 14.05 -2.87
C HIS A 30 17.33 13.84 -2.00
N PRO A 31 16.93 12.57 -1.76
CA PRO A 31 15.77 12.29 -0.93
C PRO A 31 16.03 12.73 0.52
N GLN A 32 14.95 13.04 1.23
CA GLN A 32 14.99 13.47 2.61
C GLN A 32 14.91 12.27 3.55
N GLU A 33 15.49 12.39 4.74
CA GLU A 33 15.29 11.39 5.80
C GLU A 33 13.80 11.29 6.15
N PHE A 34 13.33 10.06 6.30
CA PHE A 34 11.96 9.77 6.67
C PHE A 34 11.94 9.11 8.05
N ILE A 35 11.25 9.74 8.98
CA ILE A 35 11.10 9.24 10.34
C ILE A 35 9.84 8.40 10.40
N LEU A 36 10.00 7.10 10.67
CA LEU A 36 8.90 6.20 10.97
C LEU A 36 8.79 6.06 12.50
N PRO A 37 7.74 6.62 13.14
CA PRO A 37 7.60 6.56 14.59
C PRO A 37 7.61 5.12 15.11
N GLY A 38 8.39 4.87 16.17
CA GLY A 38 8.52 3.54 16.77
C GLY A 38 9.42 2.55 16.03
N PHE A 39 9.99 2.93 14.88
CA PHE A 39 10.94 2.10 14.14
C PHE A 39 12.37 2.60 14.34
N VAL A 40 13.22 1.74 14.90
CA VAL A 40 14.67 2.01 15.01
C VAL A 40 15.34 1.55 13.73
N ILE A 41 15.92 2.50 12.99
CA ILE A 41 16.67 2.20 11.76
C ILE A 41 17.98 1.48 12.14
N PRO A 42 18.20 0.23 11.66
CA PRO A 42 19.43 -0.50 11.96
C PRO A 42 20.66 0.17 11.33
N ALA A 43 21.82 -0.04 11.93
CA ALA A 43 23.09 0.47 11.39
C ALA A 43 23.32 -0.01 9.95
N GLY A 44 23.80 0.89 9.09
CA GLY A 44 23.99 0.60 7.66
C GLY A 44 22.72 0.67 6.84
N TYR A 45 21.59 1.14 7.38
CA TYR A 45 20.37 1.40 6.62
C TYR A 45 19.92 2.85 6.75
N ARG A 46 19.14 3.31 5.77
CA ARG A 46 18.52 4.64 5.73
C ARG A 46 17.08 4.54 5.25
N LEU A 47 16.19 5.23 5.94
CA LEU A 47 14.79 5.33 5.55
C LEU A 47 14.56 6.74 5.00
N VAL A 48 14.17 6.82 3.73
CA VAL A 48 14.14 8.10 3.01
C VAL A 48 12.85 8.27 2.22
N THR A 49 12.46 9.52 1.99
CA THR A 49 11.30 9.88 1.18
C THR A 49 11.68 10.89 0.10
N LYS A 50 11.01 10.82 -1.05
CA LYS A 50 11.02 11.95 -1.98
C LYS A 50 10.12 13.06 -1.46
N LEU A 51 10.38 14.29 -1.93
CA LEU A 51 9.42 15.37 -1.79
C LEU A 51 8.10 14.97 -2.44
N HIS A 52 7.01 15.38 -1.78
CA HIS A 52 5.66 15.22 -2.30
C HIS A 52 5.56 15.77 -3.71
N THR A 53 5.14 14.91 -4.64
CA THR A 53 5.03 15.27 -6.06
C THR A 53 3.56 15.37 -6.42
N PRO A 54 3.05 16.55 -6.84
CA PRO A 54 1.69 16.66 -7.34
C PRO A 54 1.45 15.75 -8.55
N THR A 55 0.29 15.13 -8.60
CA THR A 55 -0.21 14.36 -9.74
C THR A 55 -1.58 14.89 -10.15
N ALA A 56 -2.12 14.44 -11.28
CA ALA A 56 -3.49 14.77 -11.69
C ALA A 56 -4.52 14.36 -10.62
N ASP A 57 -4.28 13.24 -9.94
CA ASP A 57 -5.21 12.62 -9.00
C ASP A 57 -4.98 12.99 -7.53
N GLY A 58 -3.84 13.61 -7.20
CA GLY A 58 -3.46 13.82 -5.80
C GLY A 58 -2.01 14.25 -5.57
N VAL A 59 -1.48 13.82 -4.44
CA VAL A 59 -0.09 14.01 -4.04
C VAL A 59 0.56 12.64 -3.89
N MET A 60 1.62 12.44 -4.64
CA MET A 60 2.42 11.23 -4.60
C MET A 60 3.49 11.31 -3.52
N GLN A 61 3.54 10.29 -2.67
CA GLN A 61 4.58 10.09 -1.68
C GLN A 61 5.30 8.76 -1.98
N THR A 62 6.63 8.75 -1.85
CA THR A 62 7.45 7.55 -2.05
C THR A 62 8.41 7.42 -0.88
N VAL A 63 8.30 6.32 -0.13
CA VAL A 63 9.19 5.98 0.97
C VAL A 63 10.02 4.76 0.58
N CYS A 64 11.33 4.87 0.73
CA CYS A 64 12.30 3.84 0.37
C CYS A 64 13.15 3.49 1.59
N PHE A 65 13.35 2.20 1.83
CA PHE A 65 14.32 1.70 2.78
C PHE A 65 15.55 1.21 2.01
N ILE A 66 16.71 1.78 2.31
CA ILE A 66 17.95 1.58 1.55
C ILE A 66 19.02 1.02 2.48
N TYR A 67 19.70 -0.03 2.04
CA TYR A 67 20.92 -0.51 2.65
C TYR A 67 22.12 0.26 2.09
N THR A 68 22.92 0.84 2.97
CA THR A 68 24.13 1.62 2.65
C THR A 68 25.37 1.09 3.37
N GLY A 69 25.29 -0.10 3.99
CA GLY A 69 26.42 -0.73 4.70
C GLY A 69 27.38 -1.51 3.80
N GLY A 70 27.05 -1.72 2.53
CA GLY A 70 27.92 -2.35 1.53
C GLY A 70 28.59 -1.35 0.59
N ASP A 71 29.40 -1.84 -0.34
CA ASP A 71 30.15 -1.01 -1.31
C ASP A 71 29.23 -0.16 -2.20
N VAL A 72 28.04 -0.69 -2.53
CA VAL A 72 27.06 -0.03 -3.39
C VAL A 72 25.69 -0.06 -2.69
N PRO A 73 25.04 1.10 -2.51
CA PRO A 73 23.70 1.15 -1.94
C PRO A 73 22.67 0.35 -2.74
N GLU A 74 21.74 -0.28 -2.03
CA GLU A 74 20.64 -1.03 -2.64
C GLU A 74 19.32 -0.79 -1.90
N MET A 75 18.23 -0.74 -2.65
CA MET A 75 16.90 -0.53 -2.13
C MET A 75 16.31 -1.87 -1.70
N VAL A 76 15.93 -1.98 -0.44
CA VAL A 76 15.42 -3.23 0.15
C VAL A 76 13.90 -3.22 0.32
N TYR A 77 13.30 -2.03 0.32
CA TYR A 77 11.86 -1.81 0.35
C TYR A 77 11.50 -0.48 -0.33
N LYS A 78 10.37 -0.45 -1.03
CA LYS A 78 9.78 0.76 -1.61
C LYS A 78 8.27 0.73 -1.47
N VAL A 79 7.70 1.81 -0.97
CA VAL A 79 6.26 2.06 -1.06
C VAL A 79 6.03 3.37 -1.81
N LYS A 80 5.08 3.35 -2.74
CA LYS A 80 4.61 4.53 -3.46
C LYS A 80 3.12 4.63 -3.22
N LEU A 81 2.65 5.78 -2.76
CA LEU A 81 1.24 6.04 -2.54
C LEU A 81 0.78 7.34 -3.20
N ILE A 82 -0.48 7.37 -3.62
CA ILE A 82 -1.17 8.60 -4.03
C ILE A 82 -2.25 8.92 -2.98
N ILE A 83 -2.09 10.08 -2.35
CA ILE A 83 -3.10 10.69 -1.48
C ILE A 83 -3.96 11.60 -2.35
N ARG A 84 -5.26 11.29 -2.50
CA ARG A 84 -6.11 12.06 -3.41
C ARG A 84 -6.39 13.47 -2.90
N ASN A 85 -6.46 14.42 -3.83
CA ASN A 85 -6.88 15.79 -3.54
C ASN A 85 -8.35 15.84 -3.13
N GLU A 86 -9.18 15.09 -3.86
CA GLU A 86 -10.61 14.96 -3.63
C GLU A 86 -10.94 13.58 -3.06
N PRO A 87 -11.90 13.49 -2.12
CA PRO A 87 -12.50 12.22 -1.74
C PRO A 87 -12.96 11.44 -2.98
N ASN A 88 -13.04 10.12 -2.88
CA ASN A 88 -13.73 9.37 -3.93
C ASN A 88 -15.18 9.87 -4.00
N ALA A 89 -15.74 10.02 -5.20
CA ALA A 89 -17.12 10.49 -5.39
C ALA A 89 -18.16 9.67 -4.60
N TYR A 90 -17.80 8.45 -4.21
CA TYR A 90 -18.60 7.48 -3.48
C TYR A 90 -18.23 7.30 -2.00
N LEU A 91 -17.24 8.02 -1.47
CA LEU A 91 -16.89 8.03 -0.05
C LEU A 91 -16.49 9.45 0.37
N PRO A 92 -17.16 10.07 1.37
CA PRO A 92 -16.89 11.45 1.79
C PRO A 92 -15.60 11.60 2.61
N ILE A 93 -14.54 10.84 2.29
CA ILE A 93 -13.28 10.83 3.04
C ILE A 93 -12.08 10.88 2.10
N LYS A 94 -11.07 11.66 2.49
CA LYS A 94 -9.76 11.68 1.83
C LYS A 94 -9.12 10.29 1.93
N ASN A 95 -8.84 9.71 0.79
CA ASN A 95 -8.36 8.33 0.68
C ASN A 95 -6.94 8.31 0.12
N CYS A 96 -6.11 7.43 0.67
CA CYS A 96 -4.95 6.89 0.00
C CYS A 96 -5.46 5.75 -0.88
N THR A 97 -5.65 6.03 -2.17
CA THR A 97 -6.36 5.09 -3.05
C THR A 97 -5.49 4.00 -3.63
N GLN A 98 -4.18 4.21 -3.67
CA GLN A 98 -3.32 3.35 -4.46
C GLN A 98 -1.95 3.28 -3.82
N LEU A 99 -1.57 2.07 -3.46
CA LEU A 99 -0.35 1.79 -2.76
C LEU A 99 0.38 0.68 -3.50
N LEU A 100 1.52 1.02 -4.08
CA LEU A 100 2.44 0.07 -4.68
C LEU A 100 3.50 -0.26 -3.62
N VAL A 101 3.54 -1.52 -3.18
CA VAL A 101 4.62 -2.04 -2.35
C VAL A 101 5.53 -2.90 -3.20
N TRP A 102 6.83 -2.67 -3.09
CA TRP A 102 7.84 -3.62 -3.48
C TRP A 102 8.79 -3.87 -2.31
N ARG A 103 9.19 -5.13 -2.16
CA ARG A 103 10.13 -5.60 -1.14
C ARG A 103 11.10 -6.56 -1.79
N GLN A 104 12.38 -6.43 -1.48
CA GLN A 104 13.39 -7.40 -1.92
C GLN A 104 13.07 -8.79 -1.36
N VAL A 105 13.25 -9.83 -2.19
CA VAL A 105 13.17 -11.22 -1.72
C VAL A 105 14.09 -11.39 -0.52
N ALA A 106 13.55 -11.91 0.58
CA ALA A 106 14.22 -11.91 1.86
C ALA A 106 15.45 -12.84 1.82
N GLY A 107 16.64 -12.23 1.72
CA GLY A 107 17.94 -12.85 1.93
C GLY A 107 18.67 -12.18 3.10
N PRO A 108 19.77 -11.45 2.86
CA PRO A 108 20.55 -10.82 3.93
C PRO A 108 19.77 -9.75 4.72
N HIS A 109 18.71 -9.18 4.15
CA HIS A 109 17.88 -8.15 4.80
C HIS A 109 16.64 -8.71 5.51
N SER A 110 16.50 -10.03 5.61
CA SER A 110 15.31 -10.70 6.17
C SER A 110 14.95 -10.19 7.57
N PHE A 111 15.93 -10.02 8.45
CA PHE A 111 15.75 -9.50 9.80
C PHE A 111 15.15 -8.09 9.81
N VAL A 112 15.74 -7.18 9.02
CA VAL A 112 15.36 -5.76 8.98
C VAL A 112 14.00 -5.54 8.29
N LEU A 113 13.68 -6.39 7.30
CA LEU A 113 12.41 -6.31 6.58
C LEU A 113 11.26 -7.04 7.31
N SER A 114 11.55 -7.83 8.34
CA SER A 114 10.54 -8.54 9.11
C SER A 114 9.64 -7.56 9.86
N GLY A 115 8.33 -7.59 9.59
CA GLY A 115 7.37 -6.66 10.20
C GLY A 115 7.50 -5.19 9.78
N PHE A 116 8.47 -4.83 8.92
CA PHE A 116 8.68 -3.45 8.49
C PHE A 116 7.49 -2.91 7.70
N ALA A 117 6.99 -3.70 6.74
CA ALA A 117 5.85 -3.29 5.92
C ALA A 117 4.58 -3.02 6.76
N ARG A 118 4.38 -3.80 7.83
CA ARG A 118 3.31 -3.58 8.81
C ARG A 118 3.45 -2.22 9.51
N GLN A 119 4.66 -1.85 9.94
CA GLN A 119 4.89 -0.56 10.59
C GLN A 119 4.66 0.62 9.65
N VAL A 120 5.14 0.52 8.40
CA VAL A 120 4.85 1.52 7.36
C VAL A 120 3.35 1.65 7.14
N PHE A 121 2.65 0.52 7.02
CA PHE A 121 1.20 0.51 6.83
C PHE A 121 0.43 1.12 8.01
N GLN A 122 0.81 0.82 9.25
CA GLN A 122 0.22 1.42 10.45
C GLN A 122 0.42 2.94 10.48
N TYR A 123 1.61 3.43 10.11
CA TYR A 123 1.87 4.85 9.98
C TYR A 123 0.95 5.51 8.93
N LEU A 124 0.79 4.88 7.76
CA LEU A 124 -0.08 5.40 6.71
C LEU A 124 -1.55 5.45 7.14
N LEU A 125 -2.03 4.45 7.89
CA LEU A 125 -3.40 4.40 8.41
C LEU A 125 -3.74 5.50 9.44
N GLN A 126 -2.73 6.10 10.08
CA GLN A 126 -2.96 7.18 11.05
C GLN A 126 -3.56 8.43 10.40
N SER A 127 -3.26 8.67 9.11
CA SER A 127 -3.69 9.87 8.39
C SER A 127 -4.51 9.59 7.14
N ASN A 128 -4.67 8.31 6.75
CA ASN A 128 -5.34 7.92 5.50
C ASN A 128 -6.23 6.70 5.70
N ASN A 129 -7.31 6.63 4.93
CA ASN A 129 -7.93 5.33 4.63
C ASN A 129 -7.19 4.70 3.46
N ILE A 130 -7.06 3.38 3.46
CA ILE A 130 -6.36 2.65 2.41
C ILE A 130 -7.37 1.83 1.62
N MET A 131 -7.59 2.26 0.39
CA MET A 131 -8.45 1.55 -0.57
C MET A 131 -7.62 0.56 -1.37
N ILE A 132 -8.17 -0.63 -1.57
CA ILE A 132 -7.53 -1.76 -2.22
C ILE A 132 -8.49 -2.23 -3.32
N SER A 133 -7.99 -2.30 -4.54
CA SER A 133 -8.74 -2.77 -5.70
C SER A 133 -7.94 -3.82 -6.44
N ASP A 134 -8.64 -4.81 -6.98
CA ASP A 134 -7.99 -5.94 -7.65
C ASP A 134 -7.38 -5.58 -9.00
N GLU A 135 -7.88 -4.56 -9.73
CA GLU A 135 -7.67 -4.35 -11.18
C GLU A 135 -6.24 -4.59 -11.72
N GLN A 136 -5.18 -4.52 -10.89
CA GLN A 136 -3.81 -4.80 -11.30
C GLN A 136 -2.91 -5.47 -10.22
N GLN A 137 -3.44 -6.20 -9.23
CA GLN A 137 -2.61 -6.77 -8.15
C GLN A 137 -1.98 -8.12 -8.55
N THR A 138 -0.69 -8.31 -8.24
CA THR A 138 -0.02 -9.60 -8.37
C THR A 138 -0.49 -10.57 -7.27
N PRO A 139 -0.28 -11.90 -7.39
CA PRO A 139 -0.56 -12.84 -6.30
C PRO A 139 0.11 -12.45 -4.97
N ASP A 140 1.34 -11.93 -5.04
CA ASP A 140 2.06 -11.41 -3.86
C ASP A 140 1.40 -10.13 -3.31
N GLY A 141 0.90 -9.26 -4.17
CA GLY A 141 0.10 -8.10 -3.79
C GLY A 141 -1.19 -8.51 -3.07
N LYS A 142 -1.92 -9.49 -3.60
CA LYS A 142 -3.10 -10.07 -2.95
C LYS A 142 -2.75 -10.59 -1.56
N ARG A 143 -1.72 -11.42 -1.45
CA ARG A 143 -1.27 -11.96 -0.16
C ARG A 143 -0.90 -10.85 0.83
N PHE A 144 -0.15 -9.85 0.37
CA PHE A 144 0.20 -8.69 1.17
C PHE A 144 -1.04 -7.99 1.75
N TRP A 145 -2.06 -7.75 0.93
CA TRP A 145 -3.29 -7.09 1.36
C TRP A 145 -4.14 -7.94 2.30
N LEU A 146 -4.23 -9.25 2.04
CA LEU A 146 -4.90 -10.18 2.95
C LEU A 146 -4.23 -10.20 4.32
N ASP A 147 -2.90 -10.18 4.38
CA ASP A 147 -2.16 -10.08 5.65
C ASP A 147 -2.50 -8.76 6.38
N ARG A 148 -2.55 -7.61 5.66
CA ARG A 148 -2.88 -6.30 6.27
C ARG A 148 -4.33 -6.23 6.77
N MET A 149 -5.28 -6.76 6.00
CA MET A 149 -6.69 -6.85 6.43
C MET A 149 -6.86 -7.82 7.60
N GLY A 150 -6.15 -8.95 7.58
CA GLY A 150 -6.13 -9.91 8.69
C GLY A 150 -5.61 -9.27 9.98
N GLU A 151 -4.50 -8.55 9.90
CA GLU A 151 -3.94 -7.79 11.03
C GLU A 151 -4.91 -6.72 11.55
N ALA A 152 -5.65 -6.05 10.67
CA ALA A 152 -6.59 -4.99 11.04
C ALA A 152 -7.68 -5.48 12.01
N PHE A 153 -8.14 -6.73 11.91
CA PHE A 153 -9.11 -7.30 12.84
C PHE A 153 -8.58 -7.48 14.27
N SER A 154 -7.26 -7.42 14.47
CA SER A 154 -6.63 -7.53 15.79
C SER A 154 -6.33 -6.17 16.44
N ILE A 155 -6.67 -5.05 15.79
CA ILE A 155 -6.37 -3.69 16.27
C ILE A 155 -7.69 -3.01 16.66
N ALA A 156 -7.78 -2.52 17.90
CA ALA A 156 -9.03 -2.10 18.55
C ALA A 156 -9.84 -1.00 17.83
N ASP A 157 -9.22 -0.23 16.94
CA ASP A 157 -9.87 0.91 16.26
C ASP A 157 -9.68 0.86 14.74
N VAL A 158 -9.35 -0.31 14.17
CA VAL A 158 -9.24 -0.48 12.72
C VAL A 158 -10.38 -1.35 12.23
N SER A 159 -11.03 -0.92 11.14
CA SER A 159 -12.11 -1.66 10.50
C SER A 159 -11.78 -1.92 9.04
N VAL A 160 -12.21 -3.09 8.58
CA VAL A 160 -12.16 -3.49 7.17
C VAL A 160 -13.57 -3.42 6.60
N TYR A 161 -13.69 -2.83 5.42
CA TYR A 161 -14.94 -2.69 4.69
C TYR A 161 -14.81 -3.27 3.29
N TYR A 162 -15.93 -3.74 2.77
CA TYR A 162 -16.14 -4.11 1.38
C TYR A 162 -17.15 -3.15 0.76
N ILE A 163 -16.88 -2.75 -0.48
CA ILE A 163 -17.76 -1.87 -1.25
C ILE A 163 -17.90 -2.45 -2.65
N ASP A 164 -19.14 -2.67 -3.06
CA ASP A 164 -19.51 -2.91 -4.43
C ASP A 164 -19.88 -1.56 -5.08
N LEU A 165 -19.05 -1.07 -6.02
CA LEU A 165 -19.30 0.22 -6.66
C LEU A 165 -20.44 0.17 -7.69
N ASP A 166 -20.94 -1.03 -8.05
CA ASP A 166 -22.12 -1.21 -8.91
C ASP A 166 -23.42 -1.24 -8.09
N GLU A 167 -23.34 -1.48 -6.78
CA GLU A 167 -24.50 -1.54 -5.89
C GLU A 167 -24.67 -0.23 -5.12
N LEU A 168 -25.73 0.51 -5.47
CA LEU A 168 -26.04 1.82 -4.90
C LEU A 168 -27.25 1.75 -3.96
N ASP A 169 -27.22 2.58 -2.92
CA ASP A 169 -28.38 2.83 -2.07
C ASP A 169 -29.40 3.77 -2.73
N LYS A 170 -30.44 4.15 -1.97
CA LYS A 170 -31.52 5.03 -2.44
C LYS A 170 -31.04 6.46 -2.75
N GLU A 171 -29.89 6.85 -2.24
CA GLU A 171 -29.26 8.17 -2.44
C GLU A 171 -28.19 8.12 -3.54
N LEU A 172 -28.11 7.01 -4.30
CA LEU A 172 -27.11 6.77 -5.35
C LEU A 172 -25.67 6.73 -4.83
N SER A 173 -25.49 6.37 -3.56
CA SER A 173 -24.18 6.16 -2.94
C SER A 173 -23.85 4.68 -2.84
N PRO A 174 -22.60 4.23 -3.10
CA PRO A 174 -22.25 2.83 -2.95
C PRO A 174 -22.44 2.30 -1.54
N ILE A 175 -22.92 1.06 -1.45
CA ILE A 175 -23.17 0.40 -0.17
C ILE A 175 -21.83 0.00 0.47
N VAL A 176 -21.56 0.52 1.66
CA VAL A 176 -20.37 0.20 2.44
C VAL A 176 -20.71 -0.84 3.49
N VAL A 177 -20.06 -2.01 3.41
CA VAL A 177 -20.32 -3.12 4.34
C VAL A 177 -19.10 -3.34 5.23
N ARG A 178 -19.27 -3.22 6.55
CA ARG A 178 -18.22 -3.58 7.51
C ARG A 178 -18.09 -5.09 7.61
N ILE A 179 -16.89 -5.59 7.35
CA ILE A 179 -16.54 -7.00 7.51
C ILE A 179 -16.32 -7.26 9.00
N GLN A 180 -16.92 -8.32 9.55
CA GLN A 180 -16.94 -8.55 11.00
C GLN A 180 -15.77 -9.39 11.50
N SER A 181 -15.23 -10.27 10.66
CA SER A 181 -14.13 -11.18 11.04
C SER A 181 -13.25 -11.53 9.85
N PHE A 182 -12.09 -12.12 10.15
CA PHE A 182 -11.21 -12.66 9.12
C PHE A 182 -11.83 -13.84 8.36
N GLU A 183 -12.66 -14.66 9.03
CA GLU A 183 -13.41 -15.74 8.38
C GLU A 183 -14.41 -15.17 7.36
N ASP A 184 -15.18 -14.16 7.75
CA ASP A 184 -16.15 -13.47 6.88
C ASP A 184 -15.42 -12.82 5.68
N LEU A 185 -14.25 -12.21 5.90
CA LEU A 185 -13.38 -11.73 4.82
C LEU A 185 -13.06 -12.85 3.83
N MET A 186 -12.51 -13.96 4.31
CA MET A 186 -11.94 -15.02 3.46
C MET A 186 -13.01 -15.84 2.73
N GLU A 187 -14.14 -16.13 3.38
CA GLU A 187 -15.17 -17.00 2.83
C GLU A 187 -16.19 -16.26 1.97
N LYS A 188 -16.50 -15.00 2.33
CA LYS A 188 -17.57 -14.25 1.67
C LYS A 188 -17.04 -13.13 0.78
N TYR A 189 -16.12 -12.31 1.26
CA TYR A 189 -15.77 -11.08 0.53
C TYR A 189 -14.60 -11.27 -0.44
N VAL A 190 -13.58 -12.06 -0.09
CA VAL A 190 -12.45 -12.33 -1.00
C VAL A 190 -12.88 -13.02 -2.29
N PRO A 191 -13.77 -14.04 -2.29
CA PRO A 191 -14.23 -14.67 -3.53
C PRO A 191 -15.07 -13.74 -4.42
N ASN A 192 -15.74 -12.75 -3.83
CA ASN A 192 -16.59 -11.78 -4.56
C ASN A 192 -15.88 -10.46 -4.86
N GLY A 193 -14.70 -10.22 -4.26
CA GLY A 193 -13.98 -8.95 -4.33
C GLY A 193 -12.65 -9.03 -5.06
N TRP A 194 -12.22 -10.23 -5.44
CA TRP A 194 -10.90 -10.47 -5.99
C TRP A 194 -10.94 -11.58 -7.06
N GLY A 195 -10.84 -11.18 -8.33
CA GLY A 195 -10.84 -12.04 -9.51
C GLY A 195 -10.48 -11.28 -10.80
N ALA A 196 -10.03 -12.04 -11.81
CA ALA A 196 -9.55 -11.46 -13.07
C ALA A 196 -10.66 -11.14 -14.10
N ASP A 197 -11.94 -11.36 -13.74
CA ASP A 197 -13.08 -11.11 -14.63
C ASP A 197 -13.69 -9.72 -14.40
N GLU A 198 -14.56 -9.28 -15.32
CA GLU A 198 -15.21 -7.97 -15.23
C GLU A 198 -16.11 -7.82 -13.98
N ALA A 199 -16.57 -8.92 -13.36
CA ALA A 199 -17.42 -8.85 -12.19
C ALA A 199 -16.69 -8.33 -10.94
N HIS A 200 -15.35 -8.42 -10.92
CA HIS A 200 -14.52 -7.99 -9.78
C HIS A 200 -13.95 -6.57 -9.93
N LYS A 201 -14.06 -5.98 -11.12
CA LYS A 201 -13.44 -4.69 -11.49
C LYS A 201 -13.83 -3.53 -10.57
N ASN A 202 -15.09 -3.53 -10.16
CA ASN A 202 -15.71 -2.47 -9.37
C ASN A 202 -15.85 -2.85 -7.88
N ARG A 203 -15.06 -3.84 -7.43
CA ARG A 203 -15.04 -4.29 -6.04
C ARG A 203 -13.82 -3.74 -5.33
N VAL A 204 -14.04 -3.12 -4.18
CA VAL A 204 -12.96 -2.52 -3.40
C VAL A 204 -13.04 -2.90 -1.94
N PHE A 205 -11.87 -3.12 -1.35
CA PHE A 205 -11.71 -3.20 0.09
C PHE A 205 -11.19 -1.88 0.63
N LEU A 206 -11.51 -1.59 1.87
CA LEU A 206 -11.10 -0.38 2.54
C LEU A 206 -10.68 -0.69 3.97
N ILE A 207 -9.49 -0.24 4.36
CA ILE A 207 -9.02 -0.29 5.74
C ILE A 207 -9.04 1.14 6.29
N SER A 208 -9.71 1.33 7.43
CA SER A 208 -9.89 2.66 8.04
C SER A 208 -9.79 2.61 9.56
N THR A 209 -9.23 3.67 10.13
CA THR A 209 -9.28 3.96 11.58
C THR A 209 -10.55 4.72 11.98
N LYS A 210 -11.38 5.12 11.00
CA LYS A 210 -12.65 5.81 11.21
C LYS A 210 -13.80 4.82 11.02
N LYS A 211 -14.80 4.93 11.87
CA LYS A 211 -16.06 4.20 11.71
C LYS A 211 -16.88 4.86 10.60
N LEU A 212 -17.10 4.13 9.51
CA LEU A 212 -17.79 4.62 8.30
C LEU A 212 -19.31 4.38 8.32
N ILE A 213 -19.75 3.40 9.10
CA ILE A 213 -21.15 3.01 9.36
C ILE A 213 -21.30 2.68 10.85
#